data_AF-A0A919SJ22-F1
#
_entry.id   AF-A0A919SJ22-F1
#
_cell.length_a   1.000
_cell.length_b   1.000
_cell.length_c   1.000
_cell.angle_alpha   90.00
_cell.angle_beta   90.00
_cell.angle_gamma   90.00
#
_symmetry.space_group_name_H-M   'P 1'
#
loop_
_entity.id
_entity.type
_entity.pdbx_description
1 polymer ?
#
loop_
_entity_poly.entity_id
_entity_poly.type
_entity_poly.pdbx_seq_one_letter_code
_entity_poly.pdbx_strand_id
1 'polypeptide(L)'
;MRRLNISKTDDDGAIAVIVAVLLTGGVLIGATALVLDVGNLYAKREQLQSGADAAAWAVAQSCIEDPASCTNEAQQPAVDQLVAAQVYGPQPNNNLSAAVAAQVCVEGINCADWNTGVECPSLRLTFGPYAEVRSYYRDGDDLVMPAPLAGAFSGESKGAKVGACSRVSWGAAESMRLRPLGISAACIPAEFYGVPDIPDDTQQTIGAMPRHLPDPPADASTALPEDPGTGTDCGFAWLDSAGTCFVTPTPPVDVTATATGCPDALAESRDEHLPMLVPVYDSRAADQIHVTGYAAYVVTGYTGQPDGALCTDPGTPCVAGYFTQMLAPRSQPRFSVEGAADYGVTAIGRTG
;
A
#
# COMPACT_ATOMS: atom_id res chain seq x y z
N MET A 1 -44.19 10.56 -89.02
CA MET A 1 -43.39 9.76 -88.08
C MET A 1 -42.59 10.71 -87.19
N ARG A 2 -42.94 10.83 -85.90
CA ARG A 2 -42.14 11.60 -84.93
C ARG A 2 -41.91 10.70 -83.72
N ARG A 3 -40.70 10.15 -83.62
CA ARG A 3 -40.26 9.33 -82.48
C ARG A 3 -40.12 10.24 -81.27
N LEU A 4 -40.81 9.92 -80.19
CA LEU A 4 -40.55 10.46 -78.86
C LEU A 4 -39.33 9.72 -78.30
N ASN A 5 -38.15 10.36 -78.35
CA ASN A 5 -37.04 9.97 -77.50
C ASN A 5 -37.31 10.52 -76.11
N ILE A 6 -37.83 9.67 -75.23
CA ILE A 6 -37.86 9.94 -73.80
C ILE A 6 -36.41 9.79 -73.32
N SER A 7 -35.78 10.92 -73.03
CA SER A 7 -34.53 11.00 -72.27
C SER A 7 -34.74 10.26 -70.95
N LYS A 8 -34.01 9.16 -70.76
CA LYS A 8 -34.00 8.41 -69.50
C LYS A 8 -33.15 9.22 -68.52
N THR A 9 -33.80 9.86 -67.56
CA THR A 9 -33.22 10.85 -66.66
C THR A 9 -32.28 10.22 -65.61
N ASP A 10 -31.21 10.98 -65.32
CA ASP A 10 -30.02 10.72 -64.50
C ASP A 10 -30.20 10.44 -62.99
N ASP A 11 -31.31 9.86 -62.54
CA ASP A 11 -31.58 9.72 -61.08
C ASP A 11 -30.82 8.56 -60.41
N ASP A 12 -30.27 7.61 -61.17
CA ASP A 12 -29.56 6.43 -60.65
C ASP A 12 -28.25 6.80 -59.91
N GLY A 13 -27.64 7.95 -60.24
CA GLY A 13 -26.39 8.42 -59.61
C GLY A 13 -26.59 9.07 -58.24
N ALA A 14 -27.67 9.83 -58.06
CA ALA A 14 -27.98 10.51 -56.80
C ALA A 14 -28.34 9.51 -55.69
N ILE A 15 -29.07 8.45 -56.05
CA ILE A 15 -29.42 7.36 -55.13
C ILE A 15 -28.15 6.64 -54.66
N ALA A 16 -27.20 6.38 -55.57
CA ALA A 16 -25.95 5.72 -55.22
C ALA A 16 -25.12 6.52 -54.19
N VAL A 17 -25.08 7.84 -54.32
CA VAL A 17 -24.37 8.72 -53.37
C VAL A 17 -25.08 8.73 -52.01
N ILE A 18 -26.40 8.82 -51.97
CA ILE A 18 -27.17 8.80 -50.71
C ILE A 18 -26.98 7.46 -50.00
N VAL A 19 -27.08 6.33 -50.72
CA VAL A 19 -26.86 4.99 -50.15
C VAL A 19 -25.41 4.85 -49.66
N ALA A 20 -24.43 5.32 -50.42
CA ALA A 20 -23.03 5.29 -50.00
C ALA A 20 -22.80 6.11 -48.71
N VAL A 21 -23.39 7.31 -48.61
CA VAL A 21 -23.30 8.16 -47.42
C VAL A 21 -24.01 7.53 -46.22
N LEU A 22 -25.18 6.93 -46.41
CA LEU A 22 -25.92 6.28 -45.32
C LEU A 22 -25.21 5.02 -44.82
N LEU A 23 -24.67 4.19 -45.72
CA LEU A 23 -23.92 3.00 -45.34
C LEU A 23 -22.60 3.38 -44.65
N THR A 24 -21.84 4.32 -45.22
CA THR A 24 -20.56 4.74 -44.64
C THR A 24 -20.77 5.49 -43.33
N GLY A 25 -21.70 6.44 -43.30
CA GLY A 25 -22.04 7.22 -42.11
C GLY A 25 -22.61 6.35 -40.99
N GLY A 26 -23.50 5.42 -41.30
CA GLY A 26 -24.07 4.48 -40.34
C GLY A 26 -23.01 3.57 -39.71
N VAL A 27 -22.07 3.04 -40.51
CA VAL A 27 -20.96 2.23 -40.00
C VAL A 27 -20.03 3.04 -39.09
N LEU A 28 -19.69 4.27 -39.47
CA LEU A 28 -18.81 5.13 -38.66
C LEU A 28 -19.47 5.55 -37.35
N ILE A 29 -20.76 5.89 -37.36
CA ILE A 29 -21.53 6.21 -36.15
C ILE A 29 -21.65 4.98 -35.25
N GLY A 30 -21.97 3.81 -35.80
CA GLY A 30 -22.06 2.55 -35.05
C GLY A 30 -20.73 2.15 -34.41
N ALA A 31 -19.62 2.27 -35.15
CA ALA A 31 -18.29 2.01 -34.62
C ALA A 31 -17.92 3.01 -33.51
N THR A 32 -18.27 4.29 -33.66
CA THR A 32 -18.02 5.33 -32.65
C THR A 32 -18.82 5.05 -31.38
N ALA A 33 -20.08 4.64 -31.50
CA ALA A 33 -20.93 4.26 -30.38
C ALA A 33 -20.32 3.11 -29.56
N LEU A 34 -19.84 2.06 -30.24
CA LEU A 34 -19.17 0.93 -29.59
C LEU A 34 -17.90 1.36 -28.86
N VAL A 35 -17.06 2.16 -29.51
CA VAL A 35 -15.80 2.64 -28.91
C VAL A 35 -16.07 3.47 -27.65
N LEU A 36 -17.09 4.34 -27.68
CA LEU A 36 -17.47 5.16 -26.52
C LEU A 36 -18.04 4.33 -25.37
N ASP A 37 -18.91 3.36 -25.65
CA ASP A 37 -19.47 2.49 -24.60
C ASP A 37 -18.39 1.62 -23.97
N VAL A 38 -17.50 1.02 -24.78
CA VAL A 38 -16.36 0.23 -24.29
C VAL A 38 -15.40 1.13 -23.51
N GLY A 39 -15.10 2.33 -24.02
CA GLY A 39 -14.25 3.30 -23.33
C GLY A 39 -14.78 3.68 -21.95
N ASN A 40 -16.09 3.92 -21.83
CA ASN A 40 -16.74 4.20 -20.56
C ASN A 40 -16.64 3.02 -19.58
N LEU A 41 -16.82 1.78 -20.07
CA LEU A 41 -16.68 0.57 -19.27
C LEU A 41 -15.25 0.39 -18.73
N TYR A 42 -14.23 0.62 -19.57
CA TYR A 42 -12.83 0.57 -19.13
C TYR A 42 -12.51 1.67 -18.12
N ALA A 43 -12.94 2.91 -18.37
CA ALA A 43 -12.73 4.01 -17.45
C ALA A 43 -13.37 3.76 -16.07
N LYS A 44 -14.59 3.19 -16.03
CA LYS A 44 -15.23 2.82 -14.76
C LYS A 44 -14.54 1.66 -14.06
N ARG A 45 -14.05 0.67 -14.80
CA ARG A 45 -13.27 -0.43 -14.21
C ARG A 45 -11.99 0.10 -13.55
N GLU A 46 -11.29 1.03 -14.19
CA GLU A 46 -10.08 1.65 -13.65
C GLU A 46 -10.36 2.42 -12.35
N GLN A 47 -11.43 3.21 -12.32
CA GLN A 47 -11.87 3.92 -11.10
C GLN A 47 -12.19 2.94 -9.95
N LEU A 48 -12.88 1.84 -10.26
CA LEU A 48 -13.20 0.79 -9.30
C LEU A 48 -11.93 0.07 -8.81
N GLN A 49 -10.97 -0.20 -9.68
CA GLN A 49 -9.69 -0.81 -9.30
C GLN A 49 -8.88 0.09 -8.38
N SER A 50 -8.75 1.38 -8.73
CA SER A 50 -8.08 2.38 -7.88
C SER A 50 -8.77 2.49 -6.51
N GLY A 51 -10.10 2.50 -6.48
CA GLY A 51 -10.88 2.47 -5.24
C GLY A 51 -10.63 1.22 -4.40
N ALA A 52 -10.65 0.03 -5.01
CA ALA A 52 -10.39 -1.23 -4.30
C ALA A 52 -8.96 -1.29 -3.75
N ASP A 53 -7.98 -0.80 -4.50
CA ASP A 53 -6.57 -0.75 -4.11
C ASP A 53 -6.32 0.20 -2.93
N ALA A 54 -6.94 1.38 -2.95
CA ALA A 54 -6.87 2.36 -1.87
C ALA A 54 -7.58 1.85 -0.61
N ALA A 55 -8.78 1.27 -0.77
CA ALA A 55 -9.54 0.72 0.34
C ALA A 55 -8.87 -0.50 0.96
N ALA A 56 -8.30 -1.42 0.17
CA ALA A 56 -7.54 -2.55 0.69
C ALA A 56 -6.36 -2.07 1.53
N TRP A 57 -5.58 -1.11 1.02
CA TRP A 57 -4.47 -0.53 1.78
C TRP A 57 -4.93 0.07 3.12
N ALA A 58 -6.01 0.84 3.12
CA ALA A 58 -6.54 1.45 4.34
C ALA A 58 -7.04 0.42 5.37
N VAL A 59 -7.69 -0.66 4.91
CA VAL A 59 -8.12 -1.77 5.78
C VAL A 59 -6.93 -2.45 6.44
N ALA A 60 -5.84 -2.68 5.70
CA ALA A 60 -4.64 -3.24 6.30
C ALA A 60 -4.02 -2.29 7.32
N GLN A 61 -3.98 -0.98 7.04
CA GLN A 61 -3.52 0.00 8.02
C GLN A 61 -4.36 -0.07 9.30
N SER A 62 -5.68 0.05 9.21
CA SER A 62 -6.58 0.01 10.38
C SER A 62 -6.49 -1.30 11.17
N CYS A 63 -6.37 -2.44 10.48
CA CYS A 63 -6.18 -3.74 11.11
C CYS A 63 -4.83 -3.89 11.83
N ILE A 64 -3.77 -3.24 11.34
CA ILE A 64 -2.48 -3.18 12.03
C ILE A 64 -2.57 -2.21 13.23
N GLU A 65 -3.38 -1.15 13.10
CA GLU A 65 -3.52 -0.15 14.15
C GLU A 65 -4.24 -0.65 15.38
N ASP A 66 -5.37 -1.28 15.16
CA ASP A 66 -6.18 -1.90 16.18
C ASP A 66 -6.63 -3.28 15.68
N PRO A 67 -5.90 -4.35 16.08
CA PRO A 67 -6.25 -5.72 15.73
C PRO A 67 -7.67 -6.12 16.15
N ALA A 68 -8.24 -5.50 17.19
CA ALA A 68 -9.60 -5.78 17.64
C ALA A 68 -10.66 -5.20 16.69
N SER A 69 -10.33 -4.16 15.93
CA SER A 69 -11.19 -3.54 14.92
C SER A 69 -11.19 -4.27 13.57
N CYS A 70 -10.36 -5.31 13.40
CA CYS A 70 -10.18 -6.01 12.14
C CYS A 70 -11.30 -7.03 11.86
N THR A 71 -12.53 -6.53 11.72
CA THR A 71 -13.71 -7.32 11.37
C THR A 71 -14.42 -6.71 10.17
N ASN A 72 -15.14 -7.53 9.38
CA ASN A 72 -15.85 -7.03 8.21
C ASN A 72 -16.83 -5.90 8.56
N GLU A 73 -17.56 -6.03 9.68
CA GLU A 73 -18.57 -5.07 10.12
C GLU A 73 -17.96 -3.71 10.49
N ALA A 74 -16.80 -3.69 11.14
CA ALA A 74 -16.10 -2.47 11.51
C ALA A 74 -15.47 -1.76 10.30
N GLN A 75 -14.95 -2.53 9.32
CA GLN A 75 -14.22 -1.99 8.18
C GLN A 75 -15.11 -1.59 6.99
N GLN A 76 -16.29 -2.22 6.86
CA GLN A 76 -17.22 -1.98 5.74
C GLN A 76 -17.57 -0.49 5.50
N PRO A 77 -17.95 0.32 6.51
CA PRO A 77 -18.31 1.72 6.25
C PRO A 77 -17.14 2.55 5.71
N ALA A 78 -15.92 2.29 6.20
CA ALA A 78 -14.72 2.97 5.71
C ALA A 78 -14.40 2.57 4.26
N VAL A 79 -14.54 1.28 3.94
CA VAL A 79 -14.33 0.75 2.59
C VAL A 79 -15.31 1.32 1.58
N ASP A 80 -16.61 1.38 1.93
CA ASP A 80 -17.63 2.02 1.08
C ASP A 80 -17.30 3.49 0.82
N GLN A 81 -16.87 4.23 1.84
CA GLN A 81 -16.50 5.63 1.71
C GLN A 81 -15.27 5.83 0.83
N LEU A 82 -14.21 5.04 1.00
CA LEU A 82 -12.97 5.16 0.23
C LEU A 82 -13.15 4.82 -1.24
N VAL A 83 -13.88 3.74 -1.53
CA VAL A 83 -14.17 3.35 -2.92
C VAL A 83 -15.01 4.44 -3.60
N ALA A 84 -16.03 4.95 -2.93
CA ALA A 84 -16.87 6.02 -3.48
C ALA A 84 -16.09 7.32 -3.70
N ALA A 85 -15.23 7.71 -2.76
CA ALA A 85 -14.39 8.91 -2.88
C ALA A 85 -13.46 8.84 -4.10
N GLN A 86 -12.91 7.66 -4.43
CA GLN A 86 -12.07 7.50 -5.61
C GLN A 86 -12.84 7.53 -6.94
N VAL A 87 -14.10 7.09 -6.95
CA VAL A 87 -14.91 7.06 -8.17
C VAL A 87 -15.55 8.42 -8.47
N TYR A 88 -15.96 9.16 -7.45
CA TYR A 88 -16.74 10.41 -7.60
C TYR A 88 -16.03 11.68 -7.15
N GLY A 89 -14.87 11.56 -6.50
CA GLY A 89 -14.17 12.66 -5.85
C GLY A 89 -14.76 13.04 -4.48
N PRO A 90 -14.13 13.97 -3.74
CA PRO A 90 -14.63 14.44 -2.45
C PRO A 90 -15.90 15.26 -2.67
N GLN A 91 -17.08 14.69 -2.38
CA GLN A 91 -18.33 15.42 -2.40
C GLN A 91 -18.78 15.70 -0.95
N PRO A 92 -18.75 16.96 -0.48
CA PRO A 92 -19.28 17.29 0.83
C PRO A 92 -20.81 17.09 0.82
N ASN A 93 -21.30 16.28 1.77
CA ASN A 93 -22.73 16.10 2.08
C ASN A 93 -23.58 15.29 1.08
N ASN A 94 -23.01 14.37 0.30
CA ASN A 94 -23.80 13.41 -0.46
C ASN A 94 -23.77 12.01 0.19
N ASN A 95 -24.85 11.24 0.00
CA ASN A 95 -24.77 9.80 0.17
C ASN A 95 -23.82 9.31 -0.94
N LEU A 96 -22.67 8.76 -0.54
CA LEU A 96 -21.57 8.28 -1.40
C LEU A 96 -21.97 7.12 -2.35
N SER A 97 -23.27 6.88 -2.54
CA SER A 97 -23.87 5.65 -3.05
C SER A 97 -24.80 5.91 -4.24
N ALA A 98 -24.36 6.66 -5.25
CA ALA A 98 -25.20 6.85 -6.45
C ALA A 98 -24.96 5.78 -7.54
N ALA A 99 -23.79 5.12 -7.62
CA ALA A 99 -23.61 4.03 -8.59
C ALA A 99 -22.47 3.03 -8.26
N VAL A 100 -21.96 2.99 -7.02
CA VAL A 100 -20.87 2.08 -6.61
C VAL A 100 -21.12 1.54 -5.21
N ALA A 101 -20.74 0.29 -5.00
CA ALA A 101 -20.70 -0.35 -3.68
C ALA A 101 -19.39 -1.12 -3.52
N ALA A 102 -18.99 -1.31 -2.27
CA ALA A 102 -17.81 -2.08 -1.92
C ALA A 102 -18.15 -3.20 -0.94
N GLN A 103 -17.24 -4.14 -0.80
CA GLN A 103 -17.35 -5.23 0.17
C GLN A 103 -15.95 -5.58 0.67
N VAL A 104 -15.82 -5.68 1.99
CA VAL A 104 -14.58 -6.13 2.63
C VAL A 104 -14.71 -7.57 3.14
N CYS A 105 -13.61 -8.29 3.03
CA CYS A 105 -13.46 -9.68 3.42
C CYS A 105 -12.13 -9.86 4.14
N VAL A 106 -12.16 -9.90 5.47
CA VAL A 106 -10.98 -10.18 6.30
C VAL A 106 -10.86 -11.70 6.47
N GLU A 107 -9.67 -12.23 6.19
CA GLU A 107 -9.30 -13.66 6.29
C GLU A 107 -10.20 -14.64 5.50
N GLY A 108 -10.98 -14.12 4.54
CA GLY A 108 -11.94 -14.91 3.77
C GLY A 108 -13.17 -15.35 4.56
N ILE A 109 -13.35 -14.84 5.78
CA ILE A 109 -14.51 -15.11 6.62
C ILE A 109 -15.70 -14.29 6.10
N ASN A 110 -16.84 -14.93 5.87
CA ASN A 110 -18.13 -14.30 5.53
C ASN A 110 -18.12 -13.42 4.26
N CYS A 111 -17.35 -13.78 3.23
CA CYS A 111 -17.50 -13.15 1.92
C CYS A 111 -18.86 -13.48 1.31
N ALA A 112 -19.80 -12.53 1.33
CA ALA A 112 -21.03 -12.60 0.55
C ALA A 112 -20.75 -12.80 -0.95
N ASP A 113 -21.75 -13.33 -1.65
CA ASP A 113 -21.66 -13.66 -3.07
C ASP A 113 -21.26 -12.45 -3.92
N TRP A 114 -20.17 -12.62 -4.66
CA TRP A 114 -19.65 -11.59 -5.54
C TRP A 114 -20.57 -11.43 -6.74
N ASN A 115 -21.08 -10.23 -6.90
CA ASN A 115 -21.98 -9.90 -8.00
C ASN A 115 -21.25 -9.75 -9.36
N THR A 116 -19.97 -10.07 -9.49
CA THR A 116 -19.24 -10.03 -10.76
C THR A 116 -18.44 -11.32 -10.97
N GLY A 117 -18.22 -11.70 -12.23
CA GLY A 117 -17.43 -12.89 -12.59
C GLY A 117 -15.93 -12.63 -12.74
N VAL A 118 -15.45 -11.46 -12.28
CA VAL A 118 -14.00 -11.25 -12.14
C VAL A 118 -13.54 -12.20 -11.03
N GLU A 119 -12.36 -12.79 -11.14
CA GLU A 119 -11.73 -13.50 -10.03
C GLU A 119 -10.60 -12.64 -9.48
N CYS A 120 -10.50 -12.56 -8.16
CA CYS A 120 -9.40 -11.84 -7.54
C CYS A 120 -8.10 -12.63 -7.68
N PRO A 121 -6.99 -11.97 -8.08
CA PRO A 121 -5.69 -12.62 -8.13
C PRO A 121 -5.42 -13.38 -6.84
N SER A 122 -5.02 -14.65 -6.93
CA SER A 122 -4.67 -15.44 -5.75
C SER A 122 -3.51 -14.77 -5.01
N LEU A 123 -3.64 -14.60 -3.69
CA LEU A 123 -2.50 -14.33 -2.85
C LEU A 123 -1.51 -15.49 -3.02
N ARG A 124 -0.27 -15.20 -3.45
CA ARG A 124 0.80 -16.21 -3.51
C ARG A 124 1.41 -16.52 -2.13
N LEU A 125 0.75 -16.11 -1.05
CA LEU A 125 1.34 -15.94 0.28
C LEU A 125 0.39 -16.49 1.35
N THR A 126 0.91 -17.32 2.25
CA THR A 126 0.10 -18.21 3.11
C THR A 126 0.38 -18.04 4.60
N PHE A 127 1.01 -16.95 5.04
CA PHE A 127 1.49 -16.84 6.44
C PHE A 127 1.22 -15.48 7.11
N GLY A 128 0.19 -14.75 6.71
CA GLY A 128 -0.27 -13.54 7.40
C GLY A 128 -1.76 -13.28 7.21
N PRO A 129 -2.40 -12.49 8.10
CA PRO A 129 -3.75 -12.00 7.89
C PRO A 129 -3.85 -11.26 6.55
N TYR A 130 -5.00 -11.39 5.90
CA TYR A 130 -5.27 -10.71 4.64
C TYR A 130 -6.65 -10.10 4.63
N ALA A 131 -6.82 -9.04 3.86
CA ALA A 131 -8.10 -8.45 3.53
C ALA A 131 -8.28 -8.43 2.01
N GLU A 132 -9.48 -8.78 1.57
CA GLU A 132 -9.92 -8.64 0.19
C GLU A 132 -10.99 -7.56 0.13
N VAL A 133 -10.78 -6.56 -0.72
CA VAL A 133 -11.77 -5.53 -1.01
C VAL A 133 -12.27 -5.72 -2.43
N ARG A 134 -13.59 -5.78 -2.58
CA ARG A 134 -14.28 -5.86 -3.86
C ARG A 134 -15.04 -4.56 -4.08
N SER A 135 -14.88 -3.95 -5.24
CA SER A 135 -15.64 -2.80 -5.67
C SER A 135 -16.46 -3.15 -6.91
N TYR A 136 -17.70 -2.67 -6.99
CA TYR A 136 -18.57 -2.97 -8.12
C TYR A 136 -19.58 -1.85 -8.36
N TYR A 137 -20.06 -1.79 -9.60
CA TYR A 137 -21.12 -0.86 -9.98
C TYR A 137 -22.46 -1.27 -9.33
N ARG A 138 -23.12 -0.31 -8.68
CA ARG A 138 -24.47 -0.45 -8.10
C ARG A 138 -25.19 0.90 -8.05
N ASP A 139 -26.22 1.07 -8.87
CA ASP A 139 -27.13 2.22 -8.84
C ASP A 139 -28.51 1.77 -8.34
N GLY A 140 -28.83 2.07 -7.08
CA GLY A 140 -30.01 1.47 -6.43
C GLY A 140 -29.96 -0.06 -6.42
N ASP A 141 -30.97 -0.69 -7.03
CA ASP A 141 -31.03 -2.15 -7.22
C ASP A 141 -30.34 -2.62 -8.53
N ASP A 142 -29.92 -1.68 -9.40
CA ASP A 142 -29.29 -1.99 -10.68
C ASP A 142 -27.80 -2.27 -10.52
N LEU A 143 -27.39 -3.45 -10.96
CA LEU A 143 -26.03 -3.99 -10.84
C LEU A 143 -25.30 -4.07 -12.17
N VAL A 144 -25.95 -3.57 -13.22
CA VAL A 144 -25.48 -3.64 -14.60
C VAL A 144 -25.23 -2.22 -15.05
N MET A 145 -23.98 -1.94 -15.42
CA MET A 145 -23.62 -0.64 -15.98
C MET A 145 -24.27 -0.51 -17.37
N PRO A 146 -25.07 0.55 -17.61
CA PRO A 146 -25.75 0.72 -18.88
C PRO A 146 -24.76 1.05 -20.01
N ALA A 147 -25.06 0.56 -21.22
CA ALA A 147 -24.40 0.94 -22.46
C ALA A 147 -25.34 1.89 -23.24
N PRO A 148 -25.30 3.21 -22.97
CA PRO A 148 -26.32 4.14 -23.44
C PRO A 148 -26.37 4.25 -24.97
N LEU A 149 -25.23 4.13 -25.66
CA LEU A 149 -25.20 4.29 -27.12
C LEU A 149 -25.65 2.99 -27.81
N ALA A 150 -25.16 1.83 -27.39
CA ALA A 150 -25.60 0.53 -27.88
C ALA A 150 -27.10 0.28 -27.59
N GLY A 151 -27.58 0.71 -26.42
CA GLY A 151 -29.00 0.63 -26.06
C GLY A 151 -29.88 1.52 -26.93
N ALA A 152 -29.40 2.73 -27.26
CA ALA A 152 -30.14 3.67 -28.13
C ALA A 152 -30.33 3.15 -29.56
N PHE A 153 -29.39 2.36 -30.10
CA PHE A 153 -29.48 1.81 -31.45
C PHE A 153 -30.15 0.43 -31.54
N SER A 154 -30.15 -0.35 -30.44
CA SER A 154 -30.73 -1.71 -30.42
C SER A 154 -32.14 -1.76 -29.84
N GLY A 155 -32.60 -0.73 -29.12
CA GLY A 155 -33.90 -0.72 -28.46
C GLY A 155 -33.99 -1.65 -27.24
N GLU A 156 -32.87 -2.28 -26.85
CA GLU A 156 -32.74 -3.13 -25.67
C GLU A 156 -31.76 -2.49 -24.68
N SER A 157 -32.08 -2.52 -23.38
CA SER A 157 -31.12 -2.15 -22.34
C SER A 157 -29.97 -3.15 -22.34
N LYS A 158 -28.85 -2.79 -22.98
CA LYS A 158 -27.59 -3.52 -22.93
C LYS A 158 -26.73 -2.96 -21.83
N GLY A 159 -25.97 -3.83 -21.18
CA GLY A 159 -25.02 -3.45 -20.15
C GLY A 159 -24.24 -4.66 -19.66
N ALA A 160 -23.23 -4.39 -18.83
CA ALA A 160 -22.38 -5.41 -18.26
C ALA A 160 -22.18 -5.20 -16.77
N LYS A 161 -21.99 -6.29 -16.03
CA LYS A 161 -21.55 -6.22 -14.64
C LYS A 161 -20.09 -5.81 -14.62
N VAL A 162 -19.76 -4.73 -13.93
CA VAL A 162 -18.40 -4.20 -13.81
C VAL A 162 -18.00 -4.24 -12.35
N GLY A 163 -16.83 -4.81 -12.08
CA GLY A 163 -16.23 -4.83 -10.77
C GLY A 163 -14.72 -4.99 -10.86
N ALA A 164 -14.10 -4.72 -9.73
CA ALA A 164 -12.67 -4.81 -9.50
C ALA A 164 -12.46 -5.37 -8.08
N CYS A 165 -11.26 -5.84 -7.83
CA CYS A 165 -10.90 -6.22 -6.48
C CYS A 165 -9.40 -6.13 -6.25
N SER A 166 -9.06 -6.06 -4.97
CA SER A 166 -7.69 -5.99 -4.49
C SER A 166 -7.57 -6.80 -3.21
N ARG A 167 -6.42 -7.43 -3.03
CA ARG A 167 -6.07 -8.15 -1.82
C ARG A 167 -4.83 -7.53 -1.21
N VAL A 168 -4.83 -7.42 0.10
CA VAL A 168 -3.68 -6.97 0.88
C VAL A 168 -3.43 -7.98 1.98
N SER A 169 -2.16 -8.17 2.32
CA SER A 169 -1.73 -8.99 3.44
C SER A 169 -0.68 -8.25 4.24
N TRP A 170 -0.66 -8.48 5.55
CA TRP A 170 0.30 -7.85 6.45
C TRP A 170 0.82 -8.84 7.49
N GLY A 171 1.95 -8.52 8.10
CA GLY A 171 2.57 -9.32 9.16
C GLY A 171 4.05 -9.03 9.33
N ALA A 172 4.70 -9.79 10.23
CA ALA A 172 6.13 -9.71 10.43
C ALA A 172 6.88 -10.15 9.17
N ALA A 173 7.83 -9.33 8.70
CA ALA A 173 8.58 -9.61 7.49
C ALA A 173 9.59 -10.76 7.70
N GLU A 174 9.74 -11.63 6.69
CA GLU A 174 10.80 -12.67 6.69
C GLU A 174 12.18 -12.06 6.41
N SER A 175 12.26 -11.05 5.53
CA SER A 175 13.52 -10.38 5.20
C SER A 175 13.29 -8.93 4.80
N MET A 176 14.12 -8.03 5.34
CA MET A 176 14.14 -6.61 5.01
C MET A 176 15.58 -6.13 4.83
N ARG A 177 15.77 -5.10 3.99
CA ARG A 177 17.07 -4.42 3.84
C ARG A 177 17.14 -3.31 4.89
N LEU A 178 18.09 -3.43 5.80
CA LEU A 178 18.18 -2.65 7.02
C LEU A 178 19.55 -2.00 7.14
N ARG A 179 19.66 -0.99 7.99
CA ARG A 179 20.97 -0.47 8.40
C ARG A 179 21.62 -1.47 9.37
N PRO A 180 22.96 -1.59 9.41
CA PRO A 180 23.65 -2.54 10.29
C PRO A 180 23.68 -2.14 11.77
N LEU A 181 22.92 -1.12 12.18
CA LEU A 181 22.80 -0.77 13.60
C LEU A 181 21.84 -1.75 14.26
N GLY A 182 22.35 -2.74 14.97
CA GLY A 182 21.56 -3.63 15.80
C GLY A 182 21.27 -2.98 17.16
N ILE A 183 20.04 -3.10 17.64
CA ILE A 183 19.64 -2.61 18.97
C ILE A 183 19.12 -3.77 19.82
N SER A 184 19.55 -3.82 21.08
CA SER A 184 19.08 -4.82 22.04
C SER A 184 17.57 -4.68 22.28
N ALA A 185 16.85 -5.80 22.30
CA ALA A 185 15.43 -5.85 22.64
C ALA A 185 15.15 -5.24 24.02
N ALA A 186 16.13 -5.27 24.93
CA ALA A 186 16.03 -4.67 26.26
C ALA A 186 15.94 -3.12 26.24
N CYS A 187 16.33 -2.48 25.13
CA CYS A 187 16.21 -1.03 24.96
C CYS A 187 14.85 -0.57 24.44
N ILE A 188 14.05 -1.49 23.90
CA ILE A 188 12.82 -1.12 23.19
C ILE A 188 11.74 -0.83 24.24
N PRO A 189 11.24 0.41 24.30
CA PRO A 189 10.20 0.79 25.23
C PRO A 189 8.86 0.15 24.85
N ALA A 190 7.91 0.16 25.79
CA ALA A 190 6.53 -0.20 25.50
C ALA A 190 5.77 0.92 24.77
N GLU A 191 6.24 2.17 24.87
CA GLU A 191 5.65 3.34 24.24
C GLU A 191 6.43 3.75 22.99
N PHE A 192 5.71 4.02 21.90
CA PHE A 192 6.26 4.46 20.63
C PHE A 192 5.70 5.84 20.28
N TYR A 193 6.51 6.65 19.59
CA TYR A 193 6.13 8.01 19.19
C TYR A 193 6.05 8.16 17.67
N GLY A 194 5.31 9.18 17.23
CA GLY A 194 5.26 9.61 15.84
C GLY A 194 6.60 10.23 15.42
N VAL A 195 6.75 10.46 14.12
CA VAL A 195 7.88 11.24 13.60
C VAL A 195 7.35 12.61 13.18
N PRO A 196 7.70 13.69 13.91
CA PRO A 196 7.20 15.02 13.62
C PRO A 196 7.75 15.52 12.28
N ASP A 197 7.02 16.44 11.65
CA ASP A 197 7.43 17.17 10.45
C ASP A 197 7.74 16.32 9.20
N ILE A 198 7.32 15.04 9.14
CA ILE A 198 7.40 14.27 7.90
C ILE A 198 6.34 14.77 6.92
N PRO A 199 6.71 15.28 5.74
CA PRO A 199 5.75 15.66 4.71
C PRO A 199 4.93 14.45 4.22
N ASP A 200 3.63 14.64 3.97
CA ASP A 200 2.71 13.55 3.56
C ASP A 200 3.16 12.82 2.27
N ASP A 201 3.87 13.50 1.37
CA ASP A 201 4.45 12.94 0.14
C ASP A 201 5.70 12.07 0.41
N THR A 202 6.40 12.35 1.50
CA THR A 202 7.61 11.65 1.91
C THR A 202 7.26 10.32 2.57
N GLN A 203 6.10 10.20 3.23
CA GLN A 203 5.56 8.91 3.69
C GLN A 203 5.48 7.88 2.56
N GLN A 204 5.19 8.30 1.32
CA GLN A 204 5.10 7.40 0.16
C GLN A 204 6.46 7.12 -0.51
N THR A 205 7.47 7.96 -0.25
CA THR A 205 8.79 7.90 -0.91
C THR A 205 9.80 7.12 -0.08
N ILE A 206 9.71 7.22 1.24
CA ILE A 206 10.43 6.32 2.16
C ILE A 206 9.78 4.95 1.98
N GLY A 207 10.55 3.91 1.67
CA GLY A 207 10.03 2.54 1.55
C GLY A 207 9.44 1.96 2.86
N ALA A 208 9.21 2.80 3.87
CA ALA A 208 8.54 2.55 5.14
C ALA A 208 7.73 3.79 5.55
N MET A 209 6.44 3.61 5.87
CA MET A 209 5.54 4.65 6.35
C MET A 209 5.50 4.64 7.89
N PRO A 210 5.83 5.74 8.58
CA PRO A 210 5.55 5.86 10.00
C PRO A 210 4.06 5.74 10.27
N ARG A 211 3.70 5.11 11.38
CA ARG A 211 2.31 5.07 11.85
C ARG A 211 1.90 6.41 12.46
N HIS A 212 0.60 6.67 12.44
CA HIS A 212 0.06 7.87 13.07
C HIS A 212 0.05 7.68 14.59
N LEU A 213 1.12 8.15 15.23
CA LEU A 213 1.34 8.08 16.67
C LEU A 213 1.45 9.50 17.25
N PRO A 214 1.24 9.70 18.56
CA PRO A 214 1.44 11.00 19.20
C PRO A 214 2.88 11.51 19.01
N ASP A 215 3.03 12.82 18.85
CA ASP A 215 4.34 13.44 18.77
C ASP A 215 5.20 13.13 20.00
N PRO A 216 6.52 12.94 19.83
CA PRO A 216 7.41 12.65 20.95
C PRO A 216 7.47 13.84 21.91
N PRO A 217 7.44 13.62 23.24
CA PRO A 217 7.77 14.65 24.20
C PRO A 217 9.25 15.10 24.05
N ALA A 218 9.58 16.28 24.58
CA ALA A 218 10.92 16.88 24.43
C ALA A 218 12.06 16.03 25.01
N ASP A 219 11.75 15.08 25.89
CA ASP A 219 12.65 14.13 26.55
C ASP A 219 12.48 12.68 26.07
N ALA A 220 11.78 12.45 24.95
CA ALA A 220 11.60 11.11 24.38
C ALA A 220 12.91 10.44 23.93
N SER A 221 13.93 11.24 23.59
CA SER A 221 15.21 10.73 23.13
C SER A 221 16.01 10.11 24.28
N THR A 222 16.55 8.93 24.03
CA THR A 222 17.37 8.18 24.99
C THR A 222 18.72 7.86 24.39
N ALA A 223 19.78 7.98 25.19
CA ALA A 223 21.13 7.59 24.80
C ALA A 223 21.33 6.09 25.01
N LEU A 224 21.70 5.40 23.95
CA LEU A 224 22.06 3.99 23.93
C LEU A 224 23.58 3.87 23.90
N PRO A 225 24.22 3.25 24.91
CA PRO A 225 25.64 2.93 24.87
C PRO A 225 25.91 1.76 23.92
N GLU A 226 27.15 1.62 23.47
CA GLU A 226 27.57 0.40 22.78
C GLU A 226 27.53 -0.80 23.74
N ASP A 227 26.96 -1.91 23.29
CA ASP A 227 26.88 -3.16 24.05
C ASP A 227 28.30 -3.73 24.24
N PRO A 228 28.71 -3.99 25.50
CA PRO A 228 30.06 -4.48 25.83
C PRO A 228 30.31 -5.94 25.40
N GLY A 229 29.35 -6.59 24.73
CA GLY A 229 29.44 -7.97 24.26
C GLY A 229 28.75 -8.98 25.17
N THR A 230 27.90 -8.51 26.08
CA THR A 230 27.13 -9.35 27.03
C THR A 230 25.72 -9.64 26.51
N GLY A 231 25.15 -8.76 25.69
CA GLY A 231 23.82 -8.98 25.09
C GLY A 231 22.65 -8.97 26.05
N THR A 232 22.86 -8.70 27.34
CA THR A 232 21.83 -8.72 28.38
C THR A 232 21.38 -7.33 28.82
N ASP A 233 22.17 -6.31 28.52
CA ASP A 233 21.89 -4.93 28.88
C ASP A 233 21.36 -4.15 27.67
N CYS A 234 20.73 -3.01 27.94
CA CYS A 234 20.34 -2.11 26.88
C CYS A 234 21.61 -1.49 26.24
N GLY A 235 21.80 -1.76 24.95
CA GLY A 235 22.82 -1.12 24.12
C GLY A 235 22.59 -1.36 22.64
N PHE A 236 23.51 -0.85 21.83
CA PHE A 236 23.57 -1.09 20.38
C PHE A 236 24.85 -1.84 19.99
N ALA A 237 24.82 -2.49 18.84
CA ALA A 237 25.99 -3.14 18.24
C ALA A 237 25.93 -3.01 16.72
N TRP A 238 27.09 -2.91 16.07
CA TRP A 238 27.16 -2.91 14.60
C TRP A 238 27.22 -4.34 14.07
N LEU A 239 26.41 -4.64 13.06
CA LEU A 239 26.41 -5.90 12.34
C LEU A 239 27.36 -5.83 11.14
N ASP A 240 28.05 -6.93 10.84
CA ASP A 240 28.92 -6.99 9.67
C ASP A 240 28.10 -6.84 8.38
N SER A 241 28.34 -5.74 7.68
CA SER A 241 27.69 -5.40 6.41
C SER A 241 28.59 -5.63 5.19
N ALA A 242 29.78 -6.22 5.38
CA ALA A 242 30.80 -6.39 4.36
C ALA A 242 31.13 -5.09 3.59
N GLY A 243 31.03 -3.93 4.27
CA GLY A 243 31.30 -2.61 3.71
C GLY A 243 30.16 -1.96 2.91
N THR A 244 28.98 -2.59 2.85
CA THR A 244 27.83 -2.03 2.10
C THR A 244 26.93 -1.11 2.95
N CYS A 245 27.11 -1.09 4.27
CA CYS A 245 26.21 -0.41 5.21
C CYS A 245 24.74 -0.80 5.10
N PHE A 246 24.49 -2.03 4.64
CA PHE A 246 23.19 -2.68 4.67
C PHE A 246 23.32 -4.14 5.07
N VAL A 247 22.29 -4.65 5.74
CA VAL A 247 22.15 -6.07 6.09
C VAL A 247 20.74 -6.53 5.73
N THR A 248 20.61 -7.80 5.40
CA THR A 248 19.31 -8.45 5.10
C THR A 248 19.14 -9.72 5.93
N PRO A 249 19.12 -9.63 7.27
CA PRO A 249 18.91 -10.80 8.11
C PRO A 249 17.51 -11.36 7.87
N THR A 250 17.39 -12.68 8.01
CA THR A 250 16.11 -13.42 8.01
C THR A 250 15.87 -13.97 9.42
N PRO A 251 15.24 -13.20 10.33
CA PRO A 251 15.07 -13.58 11.72
C PRO A 251 14.17 -14.82 11.88
N PRO A 252 14.43 -15.67 12.89
CA PRO A 252 15.56 -15.58 13.82
C PRO A 252 16.88 -16.05 13.19
N VAL A 253 17.96 -15.28 13.33
CA VAL A 253 19.28 -15.61 12.75
C VAL A 253 20.45 -15.06 13.56
N ASP A 254 21.52 -15.83 13.66
CA ASP A 254 22.79 -15.38 14.24
C ASP A 254 23.63 -14.64 13.19
N VAL A 255 24.08 -13.44 13.54
CA VAL A 255 24.87 -12.55 12.67
C VAL A 255 26.10 -12.06 13.42
N THR A 256 27.19 -11.87 12.70
CA THR A 256 28.45 -11.40 13.27
C THR A 256 28.41 -9.89 13.54
N ALA A 257 28.83 -9.49 14.73
CA ALA A 257 29.07 -8.11 15.12
C ALA A 257 30.42 -7.62 14.57
N THR A 258 30.51 -6.33 14.31
CA THR A 258 31.73 -5.67 13.84
C THR A 258 32.01 -4.42 14.68
N ALA A 259 33.27 -4.01 14.75
CA ALA A 259 33.64 -2.70 15.29
C ALA A 259 33.49 -1.57 14.24
N THR A 260 33.25 -1.94 12.97
CA THR A 260 33.13 -0.96 11.87
C THR A 260 31.69 -0.51 11.74
N GLY A 261 31.41 0.69 12.22
CA GLY A 261 30.09 1.32 12.08
C GLY A 261 29.84 1.98 10.72
N CYS A 262 28.64 2.53 10.57
CA CYS A 262 28.20 3.27 9.38
C CYS A 262 27.77 4.70 9.77
N PRO A 263 28.73 5.59 10.07
CA PRO A 263 28.42 6.94 10.58
C PRO A 263 27.65 7.79 9.56
N ASP A 264 27.91 7.63 8.27
CA ASP A 264 27.20 8.36 7.21
C ASP A 264 25.69 8.05 7.22
N ALA A 265 25.30 6.82 7.56
CA ALA A 265 23.90 6.45 7.66
C ALA A 265 23.19 7.09 8.86
N LEU A 266 23.92 7.31 9.97
CA LEU A 266 23.40 8.03 11.14
C LEU A 266 23.28 9.54 10.85
N ALA A 267 24.27 10.10 10.15
CA ALA A 267 24.24 11.50 9.71
C ALA A 267 23.05 11.76 8.78
N GLU A 268 22.87 10.93 7.75
CA GLU A 268 21.75 11.01 6.79
C GLU A 268 20.40 10.92 7.51
N SER A 269 20.20 9.89 8.35
CA SER A 269 18.94 9.70 9.09
C SER A 269 18.60 10.88 10.00
N ARG A 270 19.60 11.44 10.70
CA ARG A 270 19.42 12.60 11.57
C ARG A 270 19.11 13.87 10.78
N ASP A 271 19.92 14.17 9.77
CA ASP A 271 19.81 15.42 9.02
C ASP A 271 18.49 15.49 8.23
N GLU A 272 18.03 14.35 7.71
CA GLU A 272 16.76 14.24 6.98
C GLU A 272 15.55 13.99 7.89
N HIS A 273 15.74 13.83 9.21
CA HIS A 273 14.70 13.44 10.17
C HIS A 273 13.96 12.16 9.73
N LEU A 274 14.69 11.26 9.06
CA LEU A 274 14.12 10.04 8.52
C LEU A 274 14.35 8.88 9.47
N PRO A 275 13.30 8.13 9.78
CA PRO A 275 13.43 6.93 10.59
C PRO A 275 14.19 5.84 9.85
N MET A 276 15.05 5.13 10.57
CA MET A 276 15.81 4.01 10.06
C MET A 276 15.29 2.69 10.60
N LEU A 277 15.19 1.70 9.70
CA LEU A 277 14.87 0.33 10.06
C LEU A 277 16.14 -0.38 10.55
N VAL A 278 16.06 -0.93 11.75
CA VAL A 278 17.17 -1.53 12.50
C VAL A 278 16.86 -2.97 12.90
N PRO A 279 17.83 -3.89 12.84
CA PRO A 279 17.69 -5.22 13.42
C PRO A 279 17.60 -5.16 14.95
N VAL A 280 16.74 -6.00 15.51
CA VAL A 280 16.60 -6.18 16.96
C VAL A 280 17.20 -7.51 17.35
N TYR A 281 17.99 -7.52 18.42
CA TYR A 281 18.60 -8.74 18.95
C TYR A 281 18.24 -8.97 20.41
N ASP A 282 18.11 -10.23 20.81
CA ASP A 282 17.78 -10.61 22.19
C ASP A 282 18.99 -11.04 23.02
N SER A 283 20.08 -11.41 22.36
CA SER A 283 21.27 -11.97 22.98
C SER A 283 22.51 -11.77 22.11
N ARG A 284 23.66 -11.69 22.78
CA ARG A 284 24.97 -11.54 22.16
C ARG A 284 26.00 -12.36 22.92
N ALA A 285 26.79 -13.13 22.18
CA ALA A 285 27.93 -13.88 22.68
C ALA A 285 29.19 -13.41 21.95
N ALA A 286 29.90 -12.44 22.54
CA ALA A 286 31.07 -11.80 21.93
C ALA A 286 30.75 -11.14 20.57
N ASP A 287 31.12 -11.80 19.47
CA ASP A 287 30.88 -11.34 18.10
C ASP A 287 29.63 -11.96 17.47
N GLN A 288 28.90 -12.86 18.13
CA GLN A 288 27.66 -13.41 17.60
C GLN A 288 26.45 -12.73 18.22
N ILE A 289 25.54 -12.23 17.39
CA ILE A 289 24.31 -11.54 17.78
C ILE A 289 23.11 -12.31 17.25
N HIS A 290 22.19 -12.68 18.12
CA HIS A 290 20.95 -13.35 17.75
C HIS A 290 19.87 -12.34 17.38
N VAL A 291 19.63 -12.14 16.08
CA VAL A 291 18.63 -11.20 15.57
C VAL A 291 17.27 -11.86 15.56
N THR A 292 16.29 -11.27 16.25
CA THR A 292 14.93 -11.81 16.43
C THR A 292 13.85 -11.03 15.69
N GLY A 293 14.12 -9.79 15.29
CA GLY A 293 13.12 -8.96 14.63
C GLY A 293 13.65 -7.63 14.13
N TYR A 294 12.74 -6.70 13.90
CA TYR A 294 13.02 -5.38 13.33
C TYR A 294 12.28 -4.29 14.10
N ALA A 295 12.95 -3.16 14.32
CA ALA A 295 12.36 -1.97 14.90
C ALA A 295 12.61 -0.76 13.99
N ALA A 296 11.81 0.28 14.15
CA ALA A 296 12.07 1.58 13.56
C ALA A 296 12.60 2.54 14.62
N TYR A 297 13.72 3.18 14.31
CA TYR A 297 14.44 4.05 15.22
C TYR A 297 14.72 5.39 14.55
N VAL A 298 14.44 6.49 15.26
CA VAL A 298 14.74 7.84 14.81
C VAL A 298 16.00 8.32 15.52
N VAL A 299 17.06 8.59 14.77
CA VAL A 299 18.32 9.09 15.30
C VAL A 299 18.22 10.59 15.52
N THR A 300 18.50 11.05 16.74
CA THR A 300 18.56 12.49 17.08
C THR A 300 19.99 12.96 17.34
N GLY A 301 20.87 12.05 17.78
CA GLY A 301 22.28 12.33 18.01
C GLY A 301 23.14 11.08 18.06
N TYR A 302 24.45 11.24 18.04
CA TYR A 302 25.43 10.17 18.17
C TYR A 302 26.80 10.73 18.60
N THR A 303 27.76 9.87 18.92
CA THR A 303 29.11 10.31 19.29
C THR A 303 29.73 11.23 18.24
N GLY A 304 30.09 12.45 18.65
CA GLY A 304 30.60 13.50 17.75
C GLY A 304 29.54 14.45 17.18
N GLN A 305 28.25 14.10 17.30
CA GLN A 305 27.09 14.92 16.98
C GLN A 305 26.03 14.77 18.08
N PRO A 306 26.25 15.34 19.28
CA PRO A 306 25.36 15.16 20.42
C PRO A 306 23.97 15.76 20.18
N ASP A 307 22.99 15.22 20.89
CA ASP A 307 21.64 15.76 20.97
C ASP A 307 21.40 16.37 22.35
N GLY A 308 21.54 17.70 22.44
CA GLY A 308 21.47 18.41 23.70
C GLY A 308 22.48 17.88 24.73
N ALA A 309 21.99 17.17 25.75
CA ALA A 309 22.81 16.57 26.81
C ALA A 309 23.17 15.08 26.55
N LEU A 310 22.62 14.47 25.50
CA LEU A 310 22.83 13.07 25.15
C LEU A 310 24.06 12.89 24.27
N CYS A 311 24.80 11.79 24.47
CA CYS A 311 26.02 11.44 23.71
C CYS A 311 27.09 12.54 23.68
N THR A 312 27.28 13.27 24.79
CA THR A 312 28.21 14.40 24.89
C THR A 312 29.67 14.00 25.06
N ASP A 313 29.96 12.76 25.47
CA ASP A 313 31.32 12.24 25.61
C ASP A 313 31.86 11.76 24.25
N PRO A 314 32.86 12.43 23.65
CA PRO A 314 33.43 12.01 22.38
C PRO A 314 34.26 10.72 22.46
N GLY A 315 34.64 10.27 23.66
CA GLY A 315 35.40 9.05 23.88
C GLY A 315 34.57 7.78 23.99
N THR A 316 33.24 7.91 24.10
CA THR A 316 32.33 6.79 24.36
C THR A 316 31.34 6.64 23.20
N PRO A 317 31.32 5.49 22.51
CA PRO A 317 30.31 5.19 21.49
C PRO A 317 28.89 5.23 22.04
N CYS A 318 28.04 6.04 21.39
CA CYS A 318 26.70 6.38 21.84
C CYS A 318 25.83 6.74 20.64
N VAL A 319 24.59 6.27 20.65
CA VAL A 319 23.54 6.65 19.70
C VAL A 319 22.34 7.15 20.50
N ALA A 320 21.81 8.32 20.17
CA ALA A 320 20.65 8.91 20.82
C ALA A 320 19.47 8.98 19.85
N GLY A 321 18.28 8.73 20.37
CA GLY A 321 17.06 8.67 19.58
C GLY A 321 15.89 8.01 20.30
N TYR A 322 14.82 7.77 19.56
CA TYR A 322 13.58 7.18 20.06
C TYR A 322 12.98 6.18 19.06
N PHE A 323 12.07 5.34 19.55
CA PHE A 323 11.43 4.30 18.75
C PHE A 323 10.07 4.75 18.22
N THR A 324 9.75 4.26 17.03
CA THR A 324 8.49 4.51 16.33
C THR A 324 7.98 3.23 15.68
N GLN A 325 6.74 3.24 15.19
CA GLN A 325 6.15 2.11 14.46
C GLN A 325 6.07 2.40 12.96
N MET A 326 6.25 1.37 12.13
CA MET A 326 6.36 1.49 10.67
C MET A 326 5.70 0.39 9.89
N LEU A 327 5.20 0.78 8.72
CA LEU A 327 4.68 -0.09 7.68
C LEU A 327 5.66 -0.13 6.51
N ALA A 328 6.19 -1.30 6.19
CA ALA A 328 7.12 -1.48 5.07
C ALA A 328 6.39 -2.06 3.83
N PRO A 329 6.02 -1.24 2.81
CA PRO A 329 5.45 -1.74 1.57
C PRO A 329 6.37 -2.71 0.82
N ARG A 330 5.83 -3.85 0.39
CA ARG A 330 6.50 -4.84 -0.46
C ARG A 330 5.58 -5.27 -1.59
N SER A 331 6.14 -5.38 -2.80
CA SER A 331 5.41 -5.91 -3.97
C SER A 331 5.12 -7.41 -3.85
N GLN A 332 5.97 -8.15 -3.12
CA GLN A 332 5.84 -9.57 -2.83
C GLN A 332 6.33 -9.79 -1.39
N PRO A 333 5.53 -9.42 -0.36
CA PRO A 333 5.95 -9.61 1.00
C PRO A 333 6.15 -11.11 1.24
N ARG A 334 7.20 -11.47 1.97
CA ARG A 334 7.29 -12.79 2.58
C ARG A 334 7.19 -12.58 4.07
N PHE A 335 6.34 -13.38 4.71
CA PHE A 335 6.08 -13.28 6.14
C PHE A 335 6.84 -14.37 6.87
N SER A 336 7.34 -14.05 8.06
CA SER A 336 7.99 -15.03 8.91
C SER A 336 6.99 -16.11 9.34
N VAL A 337 7.45 -17.35 9.40
CA VAL A 337 6.60 -18.54 9.64
C VAL A 337 6.51 -18.91 11.12
N GLU A 338 7.54 -18.57 11.93
CA GLU A 338 7.57 -18.79 13.38
C GLU A 338 8.80 -18.10 14.00
N GLY A 339 8.64 -17.46 15.17
CA GLY A 339 9.76 -17.01 16.01
C GLY A 339 10.27 -15.58 15.79
N ALA A 340 9.90 -14.89 14.71
CA ALA A 340 10.22 -13.47 14.55
C ALA A 340 9.32 -12.64 15.48
N ALA A 341 9.93 -11.78 16.29
CA ALA A 341 9.21 -10.86 17.18
C ALA A 341 8.88 -9.55 16.44
N ASP A 342 7.67 -9.04 16.65
CA ASP A 342 7.25 -7.74 16.14
C ASP A 342 7.64 -6.65 17.15
N TYR A 343 8.58 -5.78 16.76
CA TYR A 343 9.01 -4.61 17.53
C TYR A 343 8.52 -3.29 16.89
N GLY A 344 7.38 -3.34 16.22
CA GLY A 344 6.73 -2.16 15.63
C GLY A 344 6.98 -1.99 14.13
N VAL A 345 7.56 -2.98 13.45
CA VAL A 345 7.76 -2.95 11.99
C VAL A 345 6.93 -4.05 11.33
N THR A 346 5.88 -3.64 10.64
CA THR A 346 4.99 -4.56 9.92
C THR A 346 5.22 -4.46 8.42
N ALA A 347 5.48 -5.60 7.76
CA ALA A 347 5.46 -5.64 6.31
C ALA A 347 4.01 -5.67 5.82
N ILE A 348 3.74 -4.92 4.77
CA ILE A 348 2.44 -4.87 4.10
C ILE A 348 2.66 -5.05 2.61
N GLY A 349 1.82 -5.84 1.96
CA GLY A 349 1.88 -5.96 0.51
C GLY A 349 0.54 -6.28 -0.11
N ARG A 350 0.40 -5.79 -1.35
CA ARG A 350 -0.85 -5.80 -2.11
C ARG A 350 -0.70 -6.63 -3.37
N THR A 351 -1.76 -7.32 -3.73
CA THR A 351 -1.97 -7.97 -5.03
C THR A 351 -3.28 -7.44 -5.60
N GLY A 352 -3.18 -6.67 -6.69
CA GLY A 352 -4.28 -6.11 -7.47
C GLY A 352 -4.01 -6.23 -8.95
#